data_AF-A0A0G4NMR1-F1
#
_entry.id   AF-A0A0G4NMR1-F1
#
_cell.length_a   1.000
_cell.length_b   1.000
_cell.length_c   1.000
_cell.angle_alpha   90.00
_cell.angle_beta   90.00
_cell.angle_gamma   90.00
#
_symmetry.space_group_name_H-M   'P 1'
#
loop_
_entity.id
_entity.type
_entity.pdbx_description
1 polymer ?
#
loop_
_entity_poly.entity_id
_entity_poly.type
_entity_poly.pdbx_seq_one_letter_code
_entity_poly.pdbx_strand_id
1 'polypeptide(L)'
;KLPKTGTEEGLPPGAMLDVSYLKLGEMVNVRPDLLLVPSFLPPFAKVVESVLVINPGVLSKRRGAGTYARMTLYPPSGGGDGETMVSHQVFDRARVEITKI
;
A
#
# COMPACT_ATOMS: atom_id res chain seq x y z
N LYS A 1 14.38 15.21 6.28
CA LYS A 1 13.61 15.80 7.41
C LYS A 1 12.15 15.42 7.25
N LEU A 2 11.54 14.81 8.26
CA LEU A 2 10.11 14.48 8.26
C LEU A 2 9.27 15.78 8.24
N PRO A 3 8.02 15.74 7.74
CA PRO A 3 7.13 16.89 7.79
C PRO A 3 6.91 17.36 9.24
N LYS A 4 6.82 18.68 9.45
CA LYS A 4 6.43 19.23 10.77
C LYS A 4 5.04 18.71 11.14
N THR A 5 4.89 18.16 12.33
CA THR A 5 3.60 17.67 12.83
C THR A 5 2.68 18.85 13.14
N GLY A 6 1.37 18.60 13.17
CA GLY A 6 0.36 19.61 13.54
C GLY A 6 0.19 19.79 15.05
N THR A 7 1.02 19.14 15.86
CA THR A 7 0.99 19.17 17.33
C THR A 7 1.72 20.40 17.86
N GLU A 8 1.27 20.96 18.99
CA GLU A 8 1.91 22.13 19.62
C GLU A 8 3.39 21.89 19.94
N GLU A 9 3.70 20.69 20.41
CA GLU A 9 5.06 20.26 20.78
C GLU A 9 5.93 19.88 19.58
N GLY A 10 5.37 19.81 18.35
CA GLY A 10 6.11 19.41 17.15
C GLY A 10 6.55 17.93 17.13
N LEU A 11 6.07 17.12 18.09
CA LEU A 11 6.29 15.68 18.17
C LEU A 11 5.17 14.90 17.47
N PRO A 12 5.48 13.83 16.71
CA PRO A 12 4.45 12.97 16.14
C PRO A 12 3.75 12.19 17.26
N PRO A 13 2.44 11.92 17.15
CA PRO A 13 1.67 11.21 18.17
C PRO A 13 2.07 9.72 18.36
N GLY A 14 3.12 9.24 17.70
CA GLY A 14 3.52 7.84 17.72
C GLY A 14 2.52 6.93 16.97
N ALA A 15 2.60 5.63 17.23
CA ALA A 15 1.81 4.62 16.54
C ALA A 15 0.45 4.33 17.21
N MET A 16 0.19 4.86 18.41
CA MET A 16 -1.05 4.69 19.18
C MET A 16 -1.58 3.23 19.19
N LEU A 17 -0.68 2.27 19.48
CA LEU A 17 -1.01 0.83 19.44
C LEU A 17 -1.65 0.37 20.75
N ASP A 18 -2.79 -0.31 20.66
CA ASP A 18 -3.32 -1.13 21.75
C ASP A 18 -2.70 -2.53 21.68
N VAL A 19 -1.74 -2.77 22.57
CA VAL A 19 -0.95 -4.01 22.62
C VAL A 19 -1.84 -5.25 22.82
N SER A 20 -2.98 -5.07 23.49
CA SER A 20 -3.93 -6.16 23.79
C SER A 20 -4.59 -6.74 22.54
N TYR A 21 -4.67 -5.94 21.46
CA TYR A 21 -5.37 -6.29 20.22
C TYR A 21 -4.46 -6.43 19.00
N LEU A 22 -3.13 -6.52 19.17
CA LEU A 22 -2.18 -6.65 18.04
C LEU A 22 -2.50 -7.83 17.11
N LYS A 23 -3.08 -8.91 17.65
CA LYS A 23 -3.51 -10.09 16.88
C LYS A 23 -4.50 -9.77 15.76
N LEU A 24 -5.26 -8.68 15.86
CA LEU A 24 -6.19 -8.25 14.80
C LEU A 24 -5.46 -7.77 13.54
N GLY A 25 -4.20 -7.33 13.67
CA GLY A 25 -3.37 -6.89 12.55
C GLY A 25 -2.49 -7.98 11.95
N GLU A 26 -2.50 -9.20 12.50
CA GLU A 26 -1.69 -10.31 12.01
C GLU A 26 -2.30 -10.91 10.74
N MET A 27 -1.47 -11.11 9.71
CA MET A 27 -1.87 -11.85 8.51
C MET A 27 -1.54 -13.33 8.73
N VAL A 28 -2.49 -14.07 9.29
CA VAL A 28 -2.30 -15.48 9.64
C VAL A 28 -2.39 -16.33 8.37
N ASN A 29 -1.31 -17.05 8.03
CA ASN A 29 -1.21 -18.01 6.91
C ASN A 29 -1.43 -17.43 5.50
N VAL A 30 -1.49 -16.11 5.34
CA VAL A 30 -1.74 -15.47 4.05
C VAL A 30 -0.70 -14.37 3.82
N ARG A 31 -0.11 -14.40 2.64
CA ARG A 31 0.66 -13.26 2.10
C ARG A 31 -0.26 -12.48 1.17
N PRO A 32 -0.43 -11.16 1.34
CA PRO A 32 -1.29 -10.39 0.46
C PRO A 32 -0.70 -10.29 -0.94
N ASP A 33 -1.54 -10.23 -1.97
CA ASP A 33 -1.10 -9.95 -3.33
C ASP A 33 -0.68 -8.47 -3.53
N LEU A 34 -1.30 -7.59 -2.74
CA LEU A 34 -1.06 -6.15 -2.74
C LEU A 34 -1.05 -5.61 -1.32
N LEU A 35 -0.07 -4.75 -1.02
CA LEU A 35 0.06 -4.09 0.26
C LEU A 35 0.06 -2.57 0.08
N LEU A 36 -1.01 -1.91 0.51
CA LEU A 36 -1.11 -0.45 0.51
C LEU A 36 -0.58 0.11 1.84
N VAL A 37 0.53 0.83 1.81
CA VAL A 37 1.18 1.42 2.99
C VAL A 37 1.30 2.93 2.78
N PRO A 38 0.27 3.71 3.13
CA PRO A 38 0.33 5.16 3.10
C PRO A 38 1.41 5.67 4.05
N SER A 39 2.27 6.58 3.58
CA SER A 39 3.28 7.20 4.43
C SER A 39 3.68 8.59 3.94
N PHE A 40 4.45 9.30 4.78
CA PHE A 40 5.07 10.58 4.42
C PHE A 40 6.35 10.44 3.58
N LEU A 41 6.78 9.21 3.30
CA LEU A 41 7.92 8.95 2.42
C LEU A 41 7.55 9.27 0.96
N PRO A 42 8.54 9.47 0.07
CA PRO A 42 8.27 9.62 -1.35
C PRO A 42 7.33 8.51 -1.88
N PRO A 43 6.31 8.86 -2.68
CA PRO A 43 5.41 7.86 -3.26
C PRO A 43 6.16 6.82 -4.07
N PHE A 44 5.74 5.55 -4.00
CA PHE A 44 6.33 4.47 -4.77
C PHE A 44 5.35 3.33 -5.04
N ALA A 45 5.65 2.54 -6.07
CA ALA A 45 5.06 1.23 -6.30
C ALA A 45 6.22 0.27 -6.59
N LYS A 46 6.33 -0.83 -5.83
CA LYS A 46 7.43 -1.79 -5.95
C LYS A 46 6.92 -3.20 -5.73
N VAL A 47 7.52 -4.17 -6.42
CA VAL A 47 7.29 -5.59 -6.15
C VAL A 47 8.34 -6.06 -5.14
N VAL A 48 7.88 -6.60 -4.01
CA VAL A 48 8.74 -7.15 -2.95
C VAL A 48 8.18 -8.52 -2.62
N GLU A 49 8.98 -9.58 -2.80
CA GLU A 49 8.57 -10.96 -2.53
C GLU A 49 7.20 -11.32 -3.13
N SER A 50 7.00 -11.02 -4.42
CA SER A 50 5.73 -11.27 -5.14
C SER A 50 4.51 -10.51 -4.58
N VAL A 51 4.72 -9.50 -3.75
CA VAL A 51 3.68 -8.57 -3.26
C VAL A 51 3.86 -7.22 -3.95
N LEU A 52 2.78 -6.68 -4.51
CA LEU A 52 2.77 -5.32 -5.02
C LEU A 52 2.59 -4.33 -3.86
N VAL A 53 3.67 -3.65 -3.46
CA VAL A 53 3.65 -2.67 -2.36
C VAL A 53 3.50 -1.26 -2.92
N ILE A 54 2.50 -0.53 -2.43
CA ILE A 54 2.15 0.81 -2.91
C ILE A 54 2.16 1.80 -1.75
N ASN A 55 2.92 2.88 -1.88
CA ASN A 55 2.76 4.11 -1.12
C ASN A 55 2.21 5.21 -2.05
N PRO A 56 0.92 5.58 -1.95
CA PRO A 56 0.32 6.61 -2.81
C PRO A 56 0.81 8.03 -2.46
N GLY A 57 1.46 8.21 -1.31
CA GLY A 57 1.70 9.52 -0.71
C GLY A 57 0.44 10.11 -0.07
N VAL A 58 0.53 11.39 0.30
CA VAL A 58 -0.61 12.15 0.84
C VAL A 58 -1.40 12.82 -0.28
N LEU A 59 -2.73 12.84 -0.17
CA LEU A 59 -3.62 13.44 -1.17
C LEU A 59 -3.47 14.96 -1.25
N SER A 60 -3.20 15.61 -0.11
CA SER A 60 -2.95 17.04 0.01
C SER A 60 -1.72 17.28 0.86
N LYS A 61 -0.87 18.21 0.42
CA LYS A 61 0.29 18.68 1.18
C LYS A 61 -0.07 20.02 1.81
N ARG A 62 0.63 20.37 2.89
CA ARG A 62 0.44 21.65 3.61
C ARG A 62 0.49 22.90 2.69
N ARG A 63 1.24 22.85 1.59
CA ARG A 63 1.40 23.95 0.64
C ARG A 63 1.21 23.52 -0.83
N GLY A 64 0.32 22.57 -1.11
CA GLY A 64 -0.02 22.24 -2.49
C GLY A 64 -0.66 20.86 -2.68
N ALA A 65 -0.87 20.51 -3.96
CA ALA A 65 -1.43 19.23 -4.34
C ALA A 65 -0.54 18.05 -3.95
N GLY A 66 -1.18 16.97 -3.52
CA GLY A 66 -0.55 15.71 -3.21
C GLY A 66 -0.58 14.75 -4.40
N THR A 67 -0.59 13.46 -4.10
CA THR A 67 -0.65 12.38 -5.09
C THR A 67 -1.64 11.32 -4.67
N TYR A 68 -2.12 10.54 -5.64
CA TYR A 68 -2.87 9.30 -5.44
C TYR A 68 -2.29 8.20 -6.33
N ALA A 69 -2.59 6.95 -6.00
CA ALA A 69 -2.25 5.81 -6.85
C ALA A 69 -3.47 5.36 -7.64
N ARG A 70 -3.31 5.17 -8.95
CA ARG A 70 -4.26 4.50 -9.83
C ARG A 70 -3.71 3.13 -10.18
N MET A 71 -4.42 2.08 -9.80
CA MET A 71 -4.08 0.72 -10.17
C MET A 71 -5.07 0.18 -11.20
N THR A 72 -4.56 -0.39 -12.28
CA THR A 72 -5.32 -1.17 -13.25
C THR A 72 -4.87 -2.62 -13.14
N LEU A 73 -5.80 -3.53 -12.84
CA LEU A 73 -5.56 -4.97 -12.80
C LEU A 73 -6.09 -5.63 -14.08
N TYR A 74 -5.21 -6.27 -14.83
CA TYR A 74 -5.57 -7.01 -16.03
C TYR A 74 -6.10 -8.41 -15.67
N PRO A 75 -6.98 -9.01 -16.51
CA PRO A 75 -7.47 -10.37 -16.29
C PRO A 75 -6.31 -11.39 -16.25
N PRO A 76 -6.49 -12.54 -15.59
CA PRO A 76 -5.46 -13.58 -15.55
C PRO A 76 -5.25 -14.18 -16.96
N SER A 77 -4.01 -14.54 -17.28
CA SER A 77 -3.67 -15.22 -18.53
C SER A 77 -3.98 -16.70 -18.42
N GLY A 78 -5.12 -17.12 -18.97
CA GLY A 78 -5.55 -18.52 -19.01
C GLY A 78 -6.71 -18.84 -18.06
N GLY A 79 -7.66 -19.62 -18.55
CA GLY A 79 -8.67 -20.26 -17.70
C GLY A 79 -8.05 -21.51 -17.12
N GLY A 80 -7.85 -21.54 -15.80
CA GLY A 80 -7.62 -22.81 -15.12
C GLY A 80 -8.78 -23.75 -15.44
N ASP A 81 -8.49 -25.04 -15.52
CA ASP A 81 -9.46 -26.13 -15.64
C ASP A 81 -10.45 -26.21 -14.44
N GLY A 82 -10.30 -25.32 -13.46
CA GLY A 82 -11.14 -25.21 -12.26
C GLY A 82 -10.75 -26.21 -11.17
N GLU A 83 -9.93 -27.20 -11.50
CA GLU A 83 -9.46 -28.25 -10.59
C GLU A 83 -8.12 -27.89 -9.95
N THR A 84 -7.30 -27.07 -10.62
CA THR A 84 -5.97 -26.69 -10.13
C THR A 84 -5.98 -25.32 -9.47
N MET A 85 -5.41 -25.21 -8.26
CA MET A 85 -5.18 -23.92 -7.60
C MET A 85 -4.09 -23.14 -8.35
N VAL A 86 -4.43 -21.94 -8.84
CA VAL A 86 -3.52 -21.08 -9.59
C VAL A 86 -3.17 -19.83 -8.77
N SER A 87 -1.89 -19.45 -8.80
CA SER A 87 -1.42 -18.19 -8.19
C SER A 87 -2.04 -16.99 -8.88
N HIS A 88 -2.48 -15.98 -8.12
CA HIS A 88 -3.12 -14.80 -8.69
C HIS A 88 -2.19 -13.94 -9.55
N GLN A 89 -0.87 -14.00 -9.31
CA GLN A 89 0.17 -13.25 -10.04
C GLN A 89 -0.17 -11.77 -10.26
N VAL A 90 -0.76 -11.13 -9.24
CA VAL A 90 -1.24 -9.72 -9.34
C VAL A 90 -0.12 -8.78 -9.76
N PHE A 91 1.08 -8.96 -9.23
CA PHE A 91 2.24 -8.12 -9.53
C PHE A 91 2.69 -8.19 -11.00
N ASP A 92 2.40 -9.27 -11.73
CA ASP A 92 2.73 -9.42 -13.15
C ASP A 92 1.70 -8.75 -14.07
N ARG A 93 0.46 -8.61 -13.58
CA ARG A 93 -0.69 -8.13 -14.37
C ARG A 93 -1.36 -6.89 -13.78
N ALA A 94 -0.68 -6.17 -12.90
CA ALA A 94 -1.14 -4.89 -12.38
C ALA A 94 -0.25 -3.76 -12.88
N ARG A 95 -0.87 -2.70 -13.39
CA ARG A 95 -0.20 -1.43 -13.70
C ARG A 95 -0.57 -0.41 -12.62
N VAL A 96 0.45 0.15 -11.97
CA VAL A 96 0.27 1.20 -10.96
C VAL A 96 0.86 2.51 -11.48
N GLU A 97 0.09 3.58 -11.36
CA GLU A 97 0.48 4.93 -11.70
C GLU A 97 0.30 5.82 -10.48
N ILE A 98 1.30 6.64 -10.17
CA ILE A 98 1.21 7.64 -9.10
C ILE A 98 1.02 9.00 -9.76
N THR A 99 -0.13 9.61 -9.53
CA THR A 99 -0.60 10.80 -10.24
C THR A 99 -0.79 11.95 -9.25
N LYS A 100 -0.43 13.18 -9.66
CA LYS A 100 -0.77 14.39 -8.91
C LYS A 100 -2.27 14.66 -9.03
N ILE A 101 -2.89 15.06 -7.93
CA ILE A 101 -4.27 15.55 -7.94
C ILE A 101 -4.37 16.97 -8.48
#